data_AF-A0A919TEA6-F1
#
_entry.id   AF-A0A919TEA6-F1
#
_cell.length_a   1.000
_cell.length_b   1.000
_cell.length_c   1.000
_cell.angle_alpha   90.00
_cell.angle_beta   90.00
_cell.angle_gamma   90.00
#
_symmetry.space_group_name_H-M   'P 1'
#
loop_
_entity.id
_entity.type
_entity.pdbx_description
1 polymer ?
#
loop_
_entity_poly.entity_id
_entity_poly.type
_entity_poly.pdbx_seq_one_letter_code
_entity_poly.pdbx_strand_id
1 'polypeptide(L)'
;MTDFAASVDRLHNQVRHWEQPRWRGQKAEQVYALVQLLADLDADAEGQPRRPVPREHDMILPDQLRVVADDLLAAGPAESVLAEAAAAVDAVRSAL
;
A
#
# COMPACT_ATOMS: atom_id res chain seq x y z
N MET A 1 -11.68 7.38 11.45
CA MET A 1 -11.05 6.63 10.35
C MET A 1 -10.67 7.66 9.31
N THR A 2 -9.39 7.79 8.99
CA THR A 2 -8.92 8.73 7.93
C THR A 2 -9.37 8.22 6.56
N ASP A 3 -9.47 9.12 5.57
CA ASP A 3 -9.83 8.74 4.20
C ASP A 3 -8.86 7.70 3.63
N PHE A 4 -7.57 7.81 3.99
CA PHE A 4 -6.53 6.83 3.67
C PHE A 4 -6.86 5.42 4.19
N ALA A 5 -7.16 5.27 5.48
CA ALA A 5 -7.48 3.96 6.06
C ALA A 5 -8.70 3.31 5.38
N ALA A 6 -9.72 4.11 5.08
CA ALA A 6 -10.90 3.63 4.36
C ALA A 6 -10.57 3.19 2.91
N SER A 7 -9.67 3.89 2.23
CA SER A 7 -9.22 3.51 0.88
C SER A 7 -8.38 2.22 0.91
N VAL A 8 -7.50 2.05 1.91
CA VAL A 8 -6.72 0.82 2.11
C VAL A 8 -7.62 -0.37 2.39
N ASP A 9 -8.59 -0.24 3.29
CA ASP A 9 -9.55 -1.32 3.58
C ASP A 9 -10.32 -1.74 2.33
N ARG A 10 -10.75 -0.79 1.48
CA ARG A 10 -11.42 -1.08 0.21
C ARG A 10 -10.52 -1.88 -0.74
N LEU A 11 -9.26 -1.47 -0.92
CA LEU A 11 -8.31 -2.21 -1.77
C LEU A 11 -8.01 -3.60 -1.19
N HIS A 12 -7.65 -3.67 0.09
CA HIS A 12 -7.38 -4.93 0.79
C HIS A 12 -8.55 -5.90 0.63
N ASN A 13 -9.78 -5.45 0.83
CA ASN A 13 -10.97 -6.27 0.69
C ASN A 13 -11.20 -6.79 -0.74
N GLN A 14 -10.78 -6.05 -1.77
CA GLN A 14 -10.83 -6.45 -3.18
C GLN A 14 -9.79 -7.51 -3.53
N VAL A 15 -8.62 -7.51 -2.89
CA VAL A 15 -7.48 -8.37 -3.29
C VAL A 15 -7.17 -9.51 -2.32
N ARG A 16 -7.60 -9.45 -1.06
CA ARG A 16 -7.27 -10.44 -0.01
C ARG A 16 -7.67 -11.88 -0.33
N HIS A 17 -8.62 -12.07 -1.24
CA HIS A 17 -9.15 -13.38 -1.63
C HIS A 17 -8.60 -13.85 -2.99
N TRP A 18 -7.61 -13.14 -3.54
CA TRP A 18 -7.01 -13.48 -4.83
C TRP A 18 -6.02 -14.62 -4.69
N GLU A 19 -6.22 -15.64 -5.52
CA GLU A 19 -5.31 -16.77 -5.66
C GLU A 19 -4.20 -16.50 -6.68
N GLN A 20 -3.15 -17.33 -6.66
CA GLN A 20 -1.92 -17.17 -7.46
C GLN A 20 -2.15 -16.85 -8.95
N PRO A 21 -3.13 -17.44 -9.67
CA PRO A 21 -3.38 -17.11 -11.07
C PRO A 21 -3.78 -15.64 -11.29
N ARG A 22 -4.44 -15.01 -10.31
CA ARG A 22 -4.96 -13.65 -10.42
C ARG A 22 -3.90 -12.58 -10.16
N TRP A 23 -2.85 -12.93 -9.43
CA TRP A 23 -1.70 -12.06 -9.13
C TRP A 23 -0.73 -11.87 -10.29
N ARG A 24 -0.82 -12.68 -11.35
CA ARG A 24 0.19 -12.70 -12.41
C ARG A 24 0.42 -11.34 -13.09
N GLY A 25 1.69 -11.02 -13.29
CA GLY A 25 2.14 -9.91 -14.12
C GLY A 25 1.78 -8.55 -13.51
N GLN A 26 1.17 -7.69 -14.31
CA GLN A 26 1.02 -6.27 -14.00
C GLN A 26 0.24 -5.96 -12.71
N LYS A 27 -0.64 -6.86 -12.27
CA LYS A 27 -1.43 -6.68 -11.04
C LYS A 27 -0.57 -6.74 -9.79
N ALA A 28 0.29 -7.76 -9.67
CA ALA A 28 1.23 -7.83 -8.55
C ALA A 28 2.21 -6.65 -8.58
N GLU A 29 2.69 -6.25 -9.77
CA GLU A 29 3.60 -5.10 -9.90
C GLU A 29 2.94 -3.78 -9.48
N GLN A 30 1.66 -3.56 -9.79
CA GLN A 30 0.92 -2.37 -9.35
C GLN A 30 0.74 -2.33 -7.83
N VAL A 31 0.37 -3.45 -7.21
CA VAL A 31 0.19 -3.51 -5.75
C VAL A 31 1.54 -3.40 -5.04
N TYR A 32 2.58 -4.06 -5.54
CA TYR A 32 3.92 -3.94 -4.98
C TYR A 32 4.49 -2.51 -5.10
N ALA A 33 4.27 -1.83 -6.24
CA ALA A 33 4.66 -0.43 -6.40
C ALA A 33 3.93 0.48 -5.40
N LEU A 34 2.64 0.21 -5.12
CA LEU A 34 1.91 0.91 -4.07
C LEU A 34 2.50 0.64 -2.68
N VAL A 35 2.82 -0.60 -2.35
CA VAL A 35 3.47 -0.96 -1.09
C VAL A 35 4.79 -0.19 -0.93
N GLN A 36 5.62 -0.15 -1.98
CA GLN A 36 6.87 0.62 -1.97
C GLN A 36 6.61 2.12 -1.74
N LEU A 37 5.63 2.69 -2.43
CA LEU A 37 5.28 4.11 -2.26
C LEU A 37 4.88 4.42 -0.82
N LEU A 38 4.04 3.58 -0.21
CA LEU A 38 3.61 3.79 1.18
C LEU A 38 4.80 3.67 2.16
N ALA A 39 5.73 2.74 1.92
CA ALA A 39 6.94 2.59 2.73
C ALA A 39 7.91 3.78 2.57
N ASP A 40 7.98 4.38 1.38
CA ASP A 40 8.76 5.59 1.14
C ASP A 40 8.17 6.80 1.90
N LEU A 41 6.84 6.93 1.90
CA LEU A 41 6.13 7.98 2.66
C LEU A 41 6.30 7.80 4.17
N ASP A 42 6.29 6.55 4.64
CA ASP A 42 6.53 6.19 6.04
C ASP A 42 7.97 6.57 6.45
N ALA A 43 8.97 6.16 5.67
CA ALA A 43 10.35 6.54 5.90
C ALA A 43 10.56 8.06 5.93
N ASP A 44 9.90 8.80 5.04
CA ASP A 44 9.96 10.26 5.04
C ASP A 44 9.32 10.87 6.30
N ALA A 45 8.19 10.31 6.77
CA ALA A 45 7.51 10.77 7.98
C ALA A 45 8.35 10.53 9.25
N GLU A 46 9.08 9.41 9.30
CA GLU A 46 10.00 9.08 10.40
C GLU A 46 11.38 9.74 10.29
N GLY A 47 11.68 10.43 9.18
CA GLY A 47 13.00 10.97 8.90
C GLY A 47 14.08 9.89 8.68
N GLN A 48 13.66 8.70 8.22
CA GLN A 48 14.52 7.57 7.90
C GLN A 48 14.89 7.55 6.41
N PRO A 49 16.02 6.92 6.03
CA PRO A 49 16.33 6.68 4.63
C PRO A 49 15.31 5.74 3.99
N ARG A 50 14.77 6.12 2.83
CA ARG A 50 13.95 5.22 1.99
C ARG A 50 14.72 3.95 1.63
N ARG A 51 14.04 2.81 1.67
CA ARG A 51 14.62 1.49 1.37
C ARG A 51 13.68 0.69 0.49
N PRO A 52 14.22 -0.12 -0.44
CA PRO A 52 13.41 -1.08 -1.16
C PRO A 52 12.71 -2.03 -0.18
N VAL A 53 11.40 -2.17 -0.32
CA VAL A 53 10.63 -3.21 0.34
C VAL A 53 11.09 -4.56 -0.25
N PRO A 54 11.34 -5.60 0.55
CA PRO A 54 11.67 -6.91 0.01
C PRO A 54 10.53 -7.48 -0.86
N ARG A 55 10.86 -7.95 -2.06
CA ARG A 55 9.92 -8.59 -2.97
C ARG A 55 9.82 -10.09 -2.68
N GLU A 56 8.82 -10.46 -1.91
CA GLU A 56 8.45 -11.85 -1.65
C GLU A 56 7.35 -12.33 -2.61
N HIS A 57 6.74 -13.48 -2.31
CA HIS A 57 5.69 -14.08 -3.11
C HIS A 57 4.40 -13.23 -3.17
N ASP A 58 3.82 -13.04 -4.36
CA ASP A 58 2.69 -12.12 -4.61
C ASP A 58 1.46 -12.32 -3.72
N MET A 59 1.24 -13.54 -3.24
CA MET A 59 0.14 -13.87 -2.34
C MET A 59 0.20 -13.11 -1.00
N ILE A 60 1.37 -12.59 -0.60
CA ILE A 60 1.51 -11.83 0.64
C ILE A 60 1.25 -10.32 0.46
N LEU A 61 1.06 -9.85 -0.78
CA LEU A 61 0.88 -8.43 -1.07
C LEU A 61 -0.30 -7.77 -0.32
N PRO A 62 -1.46 -8.44 -0.11
CA PRO A 62 -2.53 -7.86 0.72
C PRO A 62 -2.10 -7.61 2.17
N ASP A 63 -1.39 -8.55 2.77
CA ASP A 63 -0.92 -8.43 4.15
C ASP A 63 0.17 -7.36 4.25
N GLN A 64 1.11 -7.35 3.29
CA GLN A 64 2.18 -6.36 3.22
C GLN A 64 1.63 -4.94 3.04
N LEU A 65 0.60 -4.75 2.21
CA LEU A 65 -0.13 -3.49 2.07
C LEU A 65 -0.70 -3.02 3.40
N ARG A 66 -1.31 -3.94 4.18
CA ARG A 66 -1.92 -3.59 5.46
C ARG A 66 -0.88 -3.17 6.49
N VAL A 67 0.22 -3.92 6.61
CA VAL A 67 1.32 -3.62 7.53
C VAL A 67 1.90 -2.23 7.23
N VAL A 68 2.28 -1.96 5.97
CA VAL A 68 2.90 -0.68 5.62
C VAL A 68 1.93 0.49 5.77
N ALA A 69 0.64 0.29 5.52
CA ALA A 69 -0.37 1.33 5.76
C ALA A 69 -0.56 1.63 7.26
N ASP A 70 -0.51 0.60 8.11
CA ASP A 70 -0.57 0.74 9.56
C ASP A 70 0.69 1.44 10.10
N ASP A 71 1.87 1.12 9.56
CA ASP A 71 3.15 1.77 9.89
C ASP A 71 3.11 3.26 9.52
N LEU A 72 2.70 3.60 8.29
CA LEU A 72 2.54 5.00 7.86
C LEU A 72 1.56 5.77 8.76
N LEU A 73 0.46 5.15 9.20
CA LEU A 73 -0.46 5.81 10.14
C LEU A 73 0.18 6.02 11.51
N ALA A 74 1.00 5.06 11.98
CA ALA A 74 1.70 5.14 13.25
C ALA A 74 2.82 6.20 13.25
N ALA A 75 3.47 6.44 12.11
CA ALA A 75 4.47 7.50 11.94
C ALA A 75 3.89 8.93 12.05
N GLY A 76 2.56 9.08 12.00
CA GLY A 76 1.88 10.36 12.17
C GLY A 76 2.21 11.42 11.10
N PRO A 77 2.13 11.09 9.79
CA PRO A 77 2.44 12.00 8.71
C PRO A 77 1.47 13.19 8.66
N ALA A 78 1.85 14.22 7.92
CA ALA A 78 0.96 15.35 7.64
C ALA A 78 -0.29 14.89 6.86
N GLU A 79 -1.43 15.55 7.07
CA GLU A 79 -2.69 15.21 6.41
C GLU A 79 -2.60 15.24 4.87
N SER A 80 -1.77 16.14 4.32
CA SER A 80 -1.52 16.20 2.88
C SER A 80 -0.86 14.92 2.32
N VAL A 81 0.01 14.28 3.12
CA VAL A 81 0.65 13.01 2.76
C VAL A 81 -0.37 11.87 2.80
N LEU A 82 -1.26 11.86 3.81
CA LEU A 82 -2.36 10.88 3.87
C LEU A 82 -3.33 11.04 2.69
N ALA A 83 -3.62 12.27 2.27
CA ALA A 83 -4.44 12.52 1.09
C ALA A 83 -3.77 12.03 -0.21
N GLU A 84 -2.45 12.25 -0.37
CA GLU A 84 -1.68 11.72 -1.50
C GLU A 84 -1.68 10.18 -1.50
N ALA A 85 -1.41 9.56 -0.35
CA ALA A 85 -1.43 8.12 -0.18
C ALA A 85 -2.82 7.53 -0.50
N ALA A 86 -3.90 8.18 -0.03
CA ALA A 86 -5.27 7.75 -0.33
C ALA A 86 -5.55 7.78 -1.85
N ALA A 87 -5.14 8.84 -2.53
CA ALA A 87 -5.30 8.97 -3.98
C ALA A 87 -4.53 7.86 -4.73
N ALA A 88 -3.32 7.53 -4.30
CA ALA A 88 -2.53 6.44 -4.88
C ALA A 88 -3.21 5.07 -4.71
N VAL A 89 -3.75 4.79 -3.50
CA VAL A 89 -4.51 3.57 -3.21
C VAL A 89 -5.77 3.49 -4.09
N ASP A 90 -6.52 4.58 -4.20
CA ASP A 90 -7.74 4.66 -5.02
C ASP A 90 -7.45 4.47 -6.52
N ALA A 91 -6.32 4.99 -7.01
CA ALA A 91 -5.87 4.81 -8.38
C ALA A 91 -5.53 3.34 -8.68
N VAL A 92 -4.76 2.68 -7.81
CA VAL A 92 -4.44 1.25 -7.97
C VAL A 92 -5.70 0.40 -7.90
N ARG A 93 -6.58 0.64 -6.91
CA ARG A 93 -7.84 -0.09 -6.80
C ARG A 93 -8.67 -0.02 -8.09
N SER A 94 -8.72 1.16 -8.72
CA SER A 94 -9.49 1.38 -9.94
C SER A 94 -8.88 0.70 -11.19
N ALA A 95 -7.60 0.34 -11.14
CA ALA A 95 -6.88 -0.32 -12.24
C ALA A 95 -6.90 -1.87 -12.19
N LEU A 96 -7.32 -2.45 -11.07
CA LEU A 96 -7.23 -3.89 -10.74
C LEU A 96 -8.51 -4.70 -11.06
#